data_AF-A0A7Y5VTA5-F1
#
_entry.id   AF-A0A7Y5VTA5-F1
#
_cell.length_a   1.000
_cell.length_b   1.000
_cell.length_c   1.000
_cell.angle_alpha   90.00
_cell.angle_beta   90.00
_cell.angle_gamma   90.00
#
_symmetry.space_group_name_H-M   'P 1'
#
loop_
_entity.id
_entity.type
_entity.pdbx_description
1 polymer ?
#
loop_
_entity_poly.entity_id
_entity_poly.type
_entity_poly.pdbx_seq_one_letter_code
_entity_poly.pdbx_strand_id
1 'polypeptide(L)'
;MTHPNEQPAADLPLARPVASPAAGEEPVVWEPVNQPLVMAREVPFLSPLLMSKREAWIDLVLLLSIMIGAFGAVIVLLDSGGWQPPIETQIAVQAFGFGALALAATHWRLRAHGQNPAVIGLGRDRALPALGWGMLALLGCYVMNVVLVTGYVAIRGGAGMDHLMTEKTEVMSLVAQTPTLVVFPLTLFVGLYEEIVFRGLFLSRLKVILGGNAWPVVVSSLVFGFFHLGQGPIGAMQATVIGALFGVVAVYRRTIWSCIVAHAALDAVAFFLAPLLQYYLSNFNQNMPQ
;
A
#
# COMPACT_ATOMS: atom_id res chain seq x y z
N MET A 1 11.36 -52.10 -51.69
CA MET A 1 10.29 -51.50 -50.87
C MET A 1 10.68 -51.72 -49.42
N THR A 2 11.17 -50.67 -48.77
CA THR A 2 11.71 -50.67 -47.40
C THR A 2 10.63 -50.20 -46.43
N HIS A 3 10.26 -51.03 -45.45
CA HIS A 3 9.40 -50.63 -44.33
C HIS A 3 10.19 -49.75 -43.34
N PRO A 4 9.62 -48.65 -42.83
CA PRO A 4 10.33 -47.77 -41.89
C PRO A 4 10.18 -48.19 -40.42
N ASN A 5 11.28 -47.95 -39.69
CA ASN A 5 11.47 -47.98 -38.22
C ASN A 5 10.23 -47.66 -37.37
N GLU A 6 9.88 -48.58 -36.47
CA GLU A 6 9.13 -48.28 -35.24
C GLU A 6 10.14 -48.05 -34.10
N GLN A 7 10.09 -46.86 -33.50
CA GLN A 7 10.78 -46.56 -32.23
C GLN A 7 10.01 -47.19 -31.07
N PRO A 8 10.66 -47.69 -30.00
CA PRO A 8 9.96 -48.16 -28.82
C PRO A 8 9.28 -46.98 -28.11
N ALA A 9 7.99 -47.10 -27.84
CA ALA A 9 7.23 -46.13 -27.06
C ALA A 9 7.85 -45.96 -25.65
N ALA A 10 8.06 -44.70 -25.26
CA ALA A 10 8.57 -44.34 -23.95
C ALA A 10 7.65 -44.84 -22.81
N ASP A 11 8.25 -45.34 -21.74
CA ASP A 11 7.59 -45.77 -20.50
C ASP A 11 6.66 -44.68 -19.95
N LEU A 12 5.37 -44.78 -20.25
CA LEU A 12 4.35 -44.03 -19.55
C LEU A 12 4.21 -44.62 -18.14
N PRO A 13 4.10 -43.79 -17.08
CA PRO A 13 3.90 -44.30 -15.73
C PRO A 13 2.57 -45.05 -15.67
N LEU A 14 2.65 -46.38 -15.62
CA LEU A 14 1.50 -47.25 -15.38
C LEU A 14 0.88 -46.86 -14.03
N ALA A 15 -0.31 -46.24 -14.08
CA ALA A 15 -1.12 -46.04 -12.90
C ALA A 15 -1.34 -47.41 -12.22
N ARG A 16 -1.02 -47.50 -10.93
CA ARG A 16 -1.28 -48.73 -10.16
C ARG A 16 -2.78 -49.02 -10.21
N PRO A 17 -3.21 -50.29 -10.44
CA PRO A 17 -4.62 -50.63 -10.35
C PRO A 17 -5.09 -50.34 -8.93
N VAL A 18 -6.10 -49.47 -8.79
CA VAL A 18 -6.83 -49.30 -7.54
C VAL A 18 -7.59 -50.60 -7.30
N ALA A 19 -7.50 -51.15 -6.09
CA ALA A 19 -8.19 -52.37 -5.71
C ALA A 19 -9.69 -52.29 -6.10
N SER A 20 -10.22 -53.35 -6.72
CA SER A 20 -11.66 -53.43 -6.98
C SER A 20 -12.43 -53.39 -5.66
N PRO A 21 -13.61 -52.73 -5.62
CA PRO A 21 -14.45 -52.69 -4.43
C PRO A 21 -14.78 -54.11 -3.93
N ALA A 22 -14.95 -54.27 -2.62
CA ALA A 22 -15.36 -55.55 -2.05
C ALA A 22 -16.77 -55.93 -2.52
N ALA A 23 -17.04 -57.23 -2.67
CA ALA A 23 -18.34 -57.73 -3.11
C ALA A 23 -19.45 -57.25 -2.14
N GLY A 24 -20.30 -56.34 -2.62
CA GLY A 24 -21.38 -55.72 -1.85
C GLY A 24 -21.32 -54.19 -1.78
N GLU A 25 -20.21 -53.57 -2.20
CA GLU A 25 -20.13 -52.11 -2.35
C GLU A 25 -20.65 -51.71 -3.74
N GLU A 26 -21.61 -50.79 -3.80
CA GLU A 26 -22.04 -50.22 -5.07
C GLU A 26 -20.83 -49.56 -5.76
N PRO A 27 -20.61 -49.81 -7.06
CA PRO A 27 -19.51 -49.19 -7.78
C PRO A 27 -19.66 -47.67 -7.71
N VAL A 28 -18.62 -46.99 -7.24
CA VAL A 28 -18.56 -45.52 -7.25
C VAL A 28 -18.65 -45.08 -8.70
N VAL A 29 -19.83 -44.62 -9.12
CA VAL A 29 -20.05 -44.03 -10.43
C VAL A 29 -19.42 -42.64 -10.41
N TRP A 30 -18.23 -42.53 -10.99
CA TRP A 30 -17.64 -41.23 -11.25
C TRP A 30 -18.41 -40.59 -12.39
N GLU A 31 -19.36 -39.71 -12.05
CA GLU A 31 -19.94 -38.83 -13.07
C GLU A 31 -18.84 -37.86 -13.54
N PRO A 32 -18.58 -37.77 -14.86
CA PRO A 32 -17.71 -36.72 -15.37
C PRO A 32 -18.34 -35.38 -14.99
N VAL A 33 -17.61 -34.58 -14.22
CA VAL A 33 -17.99 -33.21 -13.92
C VAL A 33 -17.97 -32.44 -15.24
N ASN A 34 -19.13 -32.39 -15.91
CA ASN A 34 -19.37 -31.60 -17.12
C ASN A 34 -19.58 -30.11 -16.81
N GLN A 35 -19.33 -29.69 -15.56
CA GLN A 35 -19.08 -28.28 -15.32
C GLN A 35 -17.72 -27.97 -15.94
N PRO A 36 -17.58 -26.92 -16.77
CA PRO A 36 -16.25 -26.43 -17.07
C PRO A 36 -15.54 -26.29 -15.73
N LEU A 37 -14.29 -26.75 -15.64
CA LEU A 37 -13.40 -26.29 -14.60
C LEU A 37 -13.39 -24.76 -14.75
N VAL A 38 -14.33 -24.09 -14.08
CA VAL A 38 -14.15 -22.77 -13.55
C VAL A 38 -13.07 -23.02 -12.52
N MET A 39 -11.83 -23.16 -13.02
CA MET A 39 -10.65 -22.74 -12.31
C MET A 39 -11.04 -21.35 -11.86
N ALA A 40 -11.56 -21.23 -10.64
CA ALA A 40 -11.80 -19.95 -10.02
C ALA A 40 -10.44 -19.29 -10.12
N ARG A 41 -10.27 -18.42 -11.12
CA ARG A 41 -9.01 -17.76 -11.38
C ARG A 41 -8.94 -16.60 -10.41
N GLU A 42 -8.96 -16.96 -9.14
CA GLU A 42 -8.79 -16.11 -7.99
C GLU A 42 -7.68 -16.78 -7.21
N VAL A 43 -6.43 -16.39 -7.49
CA VAL A 43 -5.44 -16.36 -6.43
C VAL A 43 -5.60 -14.96 -5.83
N PRO A 44 -6.45 -14.83 -4.81
CA PRO A 44 -6.92 -13.56 -4.29
C PRO A 44 -5.84 -12.93 -3.44
N PHE A 45 -5.71 -11.62 -3.51
CA PHE A 45 -5.02 -10.82 -2.50
C PHE A 45 -5.22 -11.38 -1.08
N LEU A 46 -4.13 -11.56 -0.33
CA LEU A 46 -4.14 -12.04 1.07
C LEU A 46 -4.64 -13.49 1.28
N SER A 47 -4.87 -14.26 0.23
CA SER A 47 -5.16 -15.70 0.31
C SER A 47 -3.90 -16.47 0.70
N PRO A 48 -4.01 -17.57 1.49
CA PRO A 48 -2.96 -17.94 2.41
C PRO A 48 -1.63 -17.98 1.67
N LEU A 49 -0.79 -17.01 2.02
CA LEU A 49 0.58 -16.99 1.54
C LEU A 49 1.17 -18.32 2.01
N LEU A 50 1.67 -19.11 1.07
CA LEU A 50 2.37 -20.35 1.39
C LEU A 50 3.73 -20.00 2.01
N MET A 51 3.67 -19.54 3.26
CA MET A 51 4.82 -19.13 4.07
C MET A 51 4.52 -19.32 5.56
N SER A 52 5.55 -19.59 6.33
CA SER A 52 5.50 -19.71 7.78
C SER A 52 5.39 -18.35 8.46
N LYS A 53 4.90 -18.34 9.72
CA LYS A 53 4.93 -17.14 10.56
C LYS A 53 6.34 -16.59 10.75
N ARG A 54 7.35 -17.47 10.81
CA ARG A 54 8.76 -17.08 10.94
C ARG A 54 9.23 -16.29 9.73
N GLU A 55 8.93 -16.76 8.52
CA GLU A 55 9.28 -16.04 7.29
C GLU A 55 8.56 -14.70 7.18
N ALA A 56 7.28 -14.64 7.57
CA ALA A 56 6.53 -13.40 7.60
C ALA A 56 7.16 -12.39 8.59
N TRP A 57 7.58 -12.84 9.77
CA TRP A 57 8.30 -11.97 10.72
C TRP A 57 9.63 -11.47 10.17
N ILE A 58 10.41 -12.33 9.49
CA ILE A 58 11.67 -11.94 8.86
C ILE A 58 11.41 -10.87 7.78
N ASP A 59 10.38 -11.05 6.94
CA ASP A 59 9.97 -10.04 5.95
C ASP A 59 9.69 -8.69 6.62
N LEU A 60 8.91 -8.68 7.71
CA LEU A 60 8.52 -7.44 8.39
C LEU A 60 9.70 -6.76 9.08
N VAL A 61 10.49 -7.50 9.85
CA VAL A 61 11.63 -6.94 10.58
C VAL A 61 12.65 -6.37 9.60
N LEU A 62 12.98 -7.11 8.54
CA LEU A 62 13.89 -6.64 7.52
C LEU A 62 13.37 -5.37 6.83
N LEU A 63 12.10 -5.37 6.37
CA LEU A 63 11.50 -4.21 5.71
C LEU A 63 11.57 -2.96 6.61
N LEU A 64 11.14 -3.08 7.87
CA LEU A 64 11.18 -1.99 8.83
C LEU A 64 12.61 -1.52 9.11
N SER A 65 13.56 -2.43 9.21
CA SER A 65 14.97 -2.10 9.45
C SER A 65 15.58 -1.34 8.27
N ILE A 66 15.25 -1.75 7.04
CA ILE A 66 15.66 -1.06 5.82
C ILE A 66 15.05 0.35 5.76
N MET A 67 13.76 0.48 6.06
CA MET A 67 13.08 1.79 6.06
C MET A 67 13.67 2.72 7.12
N ILE A 68 13.74 2.28 8.38
CA ILE A 68 14.29 3.09 9.48
C ILE A 68 15.76 3.44 9.20
N GLY A 69 16.56 2.48 8.73
CA GLY A 69 17.96 2.70 8.38
C GLY A 69 18.14 3.71 7.24
N ALA A 70 17.32 3.61 6.18
CA ALA A 70 17.35 4.55 5.06
C ALA A 70 16.95 5.96 5.50
N PHE A 71 15.90 6.08 6.30
CA PHE A 71 15.46 7.35 6.85
C PHE A 71 16.53 8.01 7.73
N GLY A 72 17.13 7.23 8.65
CA GLY A 72 18.22 7.70 9.50
C GLY A 72 19.47 8.10 8.71
N ALA A 73 19.85 7.33 7.68
CA ALA A 73 20.99 7.64 6.83
C ALA A 73 20.83 8.97 6.07
N VAL A 74 19.62 9.27 5.58
CA VAL A 74 19.33 10.56 4.95
C VAL A 74 19.46 11.70 5.95
N ILE A 75 18.91 11.55 7.17
CA ILE A 75 19.05 12.56 8.22
C ILE A 75 20.51 12.84 8.53
N VAL A 76 21.32 11.79 8.77
CA VAL A 76 22.75 11.95 9.07
C VAL A 76 23.50 12.60 7.91
N LEU A 77 23.18 12.24 6.66
CA LEU A 77 23.80 12.84 5.48
C LEU A 77 23.51 14.35 5.40
N LEU A 78 22.25 14.76 5.60
CA LEU A 78 21.85 16.16 5.56
C LEU A 78 22.45 16.96 6.74
N ASP A 79 22.55 16.36 7.93
CA ASP A 79 23.12 17.00 9.12
C ASP A 79 24.66 17.11 9.08
N SER A 80 25.34 16.20 8.39
CA SER A 80 26.81 16.18 8.29
C SER A 80 27.42 17.40 7.58
N GLY A 81 26.61 18.25 6.96
CA GLY A 81 27.04 19.50 6.30
C GLY A 81 27.87 19.32 5.02
N GLY A 82 28.30 18.09 4.70
CA GLY A 82 29.10 17.80 3.51
C GLY A 82 28.33 17.89 2.20
N TRP A 83 26.99 17.87 2.26
CA TRP A 83 26.10 18.00 1.12
C TRP A 83 24.84 18.78 1.52
N GLN A 84 24.74 20.03 1.08
CA GLN A 84 23.58 20.90 1.33
C GLN A 84 22.93 21.33 0.02
N PRO A 85 22.24 20.40 -0.67
CA PRO A 85 21.55 20.75 -1.89
C PRO A 85 20.30 21.61 -1.57
N PRO A 86 19.69 22.26 -2.57
CA PRO A 86 18.43 22.98 -2.40
C PRO A 86 17.34 22.11 -1.77
N ILE A 87 16.38 22.73 -1.06
CA ILE A 87 15.35 22.02 -0.28
C ILE A 87 14.54 21.03 -1.13
N GLU A 88 14.23 21.38 -2.38
CA GLU A 88 13.54 20.52 -3.34
C GLU A 88 14.33 19.25 -3.67
N THR A 89 15.66 19.35 -3.70
CA THR A 89 16.54 18.19 -3.93
C THR A 89 16.60 17.30 -2.70
N GLN A 90 16.62 17.89 -1.49
CA GLN A 90 16.56 17.13 -0.24
C GLN A 90 15.26 16.33 -0.15
N ILE A 91 14.13 16.99 -0.41
CA ILE A 91 12.79 16.37 -0.42
C ILE A 91 12.72 15.26 -1.47
N ALA A 92 13.17 15.53 -2.69
CA ALA A 92 13.15 14.53 -3.76
C ALA A 92 14.03 13.32 -3.44
N VAL A 93 15.25 13.54 -2.96
CA VAL A 93 16.18 12.45 -2.61
C VAL A 93 15.65 11.63 -1.45
N GLN A 94 15.07 12.27 -0.44
CA GLN A 94 14.45 11.57 0.68
C GLN A 94 13.30 10.69 0.21
N ALA A 95 12.32 11.26 -0.50
CA ALA A 95 11.13 10.52 -0.91
C ALA A 95 11.42 9.47 -2.00
N PHE A 96 12.20 9.78 -3.04
CA PHE A 96 12.57 8.79 -4.06
C PHE A 96 13.55 7.74 -3.54
N GLY A 97 14.58 8.14 -2.80
CA GLY A 97 15.58 7.23 -2.26
C GLY A 97 14.93 6.22 -1.32
N PHE A 98 14.14 6.71 -0.36
CA PHE A 98 13.41 5.87 0.58
C PHE A 98 12.39 4.97 -0.13
N GLY A 99 11.55 5.53 -0.98
CA GLY A 99 10.52 4.77 -1.70
C GLY A 99 11.12 3.71 -2.63
N ALA A 100 12.18 4.03 -3.37
CA ALA A 100 12.87 3.09 -4.24
C ALA A 100 13.49 1.93 -3.44
N LEU A 101 14.11 2.23 -2.30
CA LEU A 101 14.69 1.19 -1.43
C LEU A 101 13.60 0.27 -0.86
N ALA A 102 12.48 0.83 -0.41
CA ALA A 102 11.35 0.07 0.12
C ALA A 102 10.68 -0.80 -0.96
N LEU A 103 10.54 -0.29 -2.18
CA LEU A 103 10.04 -1.05 -3.33
C LEU A 103 11.00 -2.16 -3.74
N ALA A 104 12.31 -1.88 -3.77
CA ALA A 104 13.33 -2.87 -4.07
C ALA A 104 13.34 -3.99 -3.03
N ALA A 105 13.25 -3.65 -1.73
CA ALA A 105 13.11 -4.62 -0.65
C ALA A 105 11.84 -5.47 -0.81
N THR A 106 10.70 -4.82 -1.09
CA THR A 106 9.42 -5.49 -1.34
C THR A 106 9.52 -6.47 -2.51
N HIS A 107 10.07 -6.02 -3.64
CA HIS A 107 10.28 -6.85 -4.83
C HIS A 107 11.20 -8.03 -4.53
N TRP A 108 12.32 -7.78 -3.84
CA TRP A 108 13.27 -8.82 -3.45
C TRP A 108 12.60 -9.89 -2.58
N ARG A 109 11.80 -9.50 -1.56
CA ARG A 109 11.09 -10.46 -0.71
C ARG A 109 10.06 -11.29 -1.49
N LEU A 110 9.30 -10.66 -2.39
CA LEU A 110 8.38 -11.40 -3.25
C LEU A 110 9.12 -12.44 -4.11
N ARG A 111 10.25 -12.05 -4.71
CA ARG A 111 11.05 -12.95 -5.55
C ARG A 111 11.69 -14.08 -4.75
N ALA A 112 12.19 -13.79 -3.55
CA ALA A 112 12.78 -14.79 -2.66
C ALA A 112 11.78 -15.89 -2.26
N HIS A 113 10.50 -15.55 -2.16
CA HIS A 113 9.41 -16.49 -1.87
C HIS A 113 8.71 -17.04 -3.12
N GLY A 114 9.17 -16.71 -4.33
CA GLY A 114 8.51 -17.09 -5.58
C GLY A 114 7.09 -16.53 -5.74
N GLN A 115 6.75 -15.45 -5.03
CA GLN A 115 5.41 -14.88 -4.96
C GLN A 115 5.13 -13.92 -6.12
N ASN A 116 3.94 -14.03 -6.69
CA ASN A 116 3.43 -13.08 -7.68
C ASN A 116 2.97 -11.78 -6.98
N PRO A 117 3.21 -10.58 -7.55
CA PRO A 117 2.71 -9.32 -6.98
C PRO A 117 1.19 -9.28 -6.69
N ALA A 118 0.39 -10.10 -7.38
CA ALA A 118 -1.03 -10.25 -7.10
C ALA A 118 -1.34 -10.64 -5.64
N VAL A 119 -0.43 -11.37 -4.96
CA VAL A 119 -0.64 -11.76 -3.56
C VAL A 119 -0.63 -10.57 -2.60
N ILE A 120 0.01 -9.46 -3.00
CA ILE A 120 0.02 -8.17 -2.31
C ILE A 120 -0.91 -7.14 -2.95
N GLY A 121 -1.80 -7.56 -3.84
CA GLY A 121 -2.92 -6.73 -4.27
C GLY A 121 -2.66 -5.94 -5.53
N LEU A 122 -1.49 -6.14 -6.14
CA LEU A 122 -1.10 -5.65 -7.46
C LEU A 122 -1.59 -6.56 -8.60
N GLY A 123 -2.61 -7.38 -8.33
CA GLY A 123 -3.27 -8.17 -9.36
C GLY A 123 -4.03 -7.27 -10.34
N ARG A 124 -4.46 -7.83 -11.48
CA ARG A 124 -5.35 -7.08 -12.39
C ARG A 124 -6.68 -6.78 -11.68
N ASP A 125 -7.03 -5.50 -11.60
CA ASP A 125 -8.37 -5.04 -11.22
C ASP A 125 -8.99 -4.22 -12.35
N ARG A 126 -10.32 -4.05 -12.32
CA ARG A 126 -11.05 -3.18 -13.24
C ARG A 126 -10.86 -1.72 -12.82
N ALA A 127 -10.45 -0.88 -13.76
CA ALA A 127 -10.14 0.53 -13.49
C ALA A 127 -11.33 1.31 -12.88
N LEU A 128 -12.55 1.12 -13.38
CA LEU A 128 -13.71 1.87 -12.92
C LEU A 128 -14.10 1.55 -11.45
N PRO A 129 -14.22 0.27 -11.04
CA PRO A 129 -14.34 -0.07 -9.62
C PRO A 129 -13.16 0.41 -8.76
N ALA A 130 -11.93 0.30 -9.25
CA ALA A 130 -10.77 0.79 -8.51
C ALA A 130 -10.89 2.29 -8.22
N LEU A 131 -11.25 3.08 -9.24
CA LEU A 131 -11.51 4.51 -9.13
C LEU A 131 -12.69 4.83 -8.21
N GLY A 132 -13.84 4.18 -8.39
CA GLY A 132 -15.04 4.44 -7.58
C GLY A 132 -14.81 4.21 -6.09
N TRP A 133 -14.15 3.10 -5.73
CA TRP A 133 -13.79 2.84 -4.34
C TRP A 133 -12.66 3.73 -3.84
N GLY A 134 -11.74 4.14 -4.72
CA GLY A 134 -10.73 5.14 -4.38
C GLY A 134 -11.36 6.50 -4.02
N MET A 135 -12.34 6.96 -4.81
CA MET A 135 -13.07 8.20 -4.52
C MET A 135 -13.92 8.10 -3.26
N LEU A 136 -14.54 6.95 -3.00
CA LEU A 136 -15.27 6.72 -1.75
C LEU A 136 -14.33 6.73 -0.54
N ALA A 137 -13.15 6.11 -0.65
CA ALA A 137 -12.14 6.13 0.40
C ALA A 137 -11.60 7.55 0.61
N LEU A 138 -11.38 8.33 -0.45
CA LEU A 138 -10.99 9.74 -0.37
C LEU A 138 -12.02 10.58 0.39
N LEU A 139 -13.31 10.41 0.06
CA LEU A 139 -14.39 11.06 0.80
C LEU A 139 -14.36 10.66 2.28
N GLY A 140 -14.18 9.37 2.56
CA GLY A 140 -14.01 8.85 3.92
C GLY A 140 -12.85 9.51 4.67
N CYS A 141 -11.69 9.70 4.02
CA CYS A 141 -10.55 10.40 4.60
C CYS A 141 -10.92 11.83 5.03
N TYR A 142 -11.60 12.60 4.17
CA TYR A 142 -12.01 13.96 4.50
C TYR A 142 -13.02 14.01 5.64
N VAL A 143 -14.02 13.13 5.62
CA VAL A 143 -15.00 13.06 6.71
C VAL A 143 -14.31 12.74 8.04
N MET A 144 -13.45 11.72 8.05
CA MET A 144 -12.70 11.35 9.26
C MET A 144 -11.75 12.46 9.72
N ASN A 145 -11.12 13.16 8.78
CA ASN A 145 -10.26 14.29 9.10
C ASN A 145 -11.03 15.44 9.77
N VAL A 146 -12.21 15.79 9.24
CA VAL A 146 -13.08 16.81 9.85
C VAL A 146 -13.51 16.40 11.25
N VAL A 147 -13.91 15.14 11.44
CA VAL A 147 -14.30 14.62 12.77
C VAL A 147 -13.13 14.69 13.75
N LEU A 148 -11.94 14.24 13.34
CA LEU A 148 -10.75 14.22 14.17
C LEU A 148 -10.31 15.62 14.58
N VAL A 149 -10.21 16.53 13.62
CA VAL A 149 -9.80 17.93 13.87
C VAL A 149 -10.83 18.65 14.74
N THR A 150 -12.12 18.50 14.46
CA THR A 150 -13.18 19.13 15.24
C THR A 150 -13.19 18.60 16.67
N GLY A 151 -13.07 17.28 16.85
CA GLY A 151 -12.98 16.67 18.18
C GLY A 151 -11.75 17.13 18.95
N TYR A 152 -10.59 17.19 18.29
CA TYR A 152 -9.35 17.68 18.89
C TYR A 152 -9.47 19.13 19.36
N VAL A 153 -9.98 20.03 18.51
CA VAL A 153 -10.20 21.44 18.86
C VAL A 153 -11.27 21.57 19.96
N ALA A 154 -12.35 20.79 19.92
CA ALA A 154 -13.38 20.82 20.95
C ALA A 154 -12.85 20.40 22.34
N ILE A 155 -11.92 19.44 22.39
CA ILE A 155 -11.31 18.97 23.64
C ILE A 155 -10.23 19.95 24.15
N ARG A 156 -9.46 20.56 23.24
CA ARG A 156 -8.25 21.33 23.58
C ARG A 156 -8.45 22.85 23.53
N GLY A 157 -9.59 23.32 23.03
CA GLY A 157 -9.91 24.74 22.88
C GLY A 157 -8.93 25.48 21.97
N GLY A 158 -8.68 26.76 22.28
CA GLY A 158 -7.77 27.61 21.50
C GLY A 158 -6.35 27.05 21.37
N ALA A 159 -5.81 26.45 22.43
CA ALA A 159 -4.49 25.81 22.40
C ALA A 159 -4.43 24.62 21.43
N GLY A 160 -5.55 23.92 21.22
CA GLY A 160 -5.68 22.89 20.19
C GLY A 160 -5.60 23.48 18.79
N MET A 161 -6.32 24.58 18.55
CA MET A 161 -6.28 25.27 17.27
C MET A 161 -4.88 25.76 16.95
N ASP A 162 -4.22 26.44 17.89
CA ASP A 162 -2.87 26.98 17.71
C ASP A 162 -1.87 25.88 17.35
N HIS A 163 -1.87 24.77 18.09
CA HIS A 163 -1.00 23.63 17.82
C HIS A 163 -1.23 23.02 16.42
N LEU A 164 -2.49 22.86 16.03
CA LEU A 164 -2.84 22.34 14.71
C LEU A 164 -2.36 23.30 13.61
N MET A 165 -2.53 24.61 13.79
CA MET A 165 -2.09 25.61 12.82
C MET A 165 -0.57 25.60 12.67
N THR A 166 0.19 25.48 13.77
CA THR A 166 1.66 25.36 13.73
C THR A 166 2.11 24.13 12.94
N GLU A 167 1.64 22.93 13.29
CA GLU A 167 2.02 21.69 12.58
C GLU A 167 1.71 21.77 11.07
N LYS A 168 0.54 22.31 10.70
CA LYS A 168 0.14 22.43 9.29
C LYS A 168 0.90 23.52 8.54
N THR A 169 1.27 24.61 9.21
CA THR A 169 2.02 25.71 8.59
C THR A 169 3.43 25.27 8.23
N GLU A 170 4.12 24.52 9.09
CA GLU A 170 5.45 23.99 8.81
C GLU A 170 5.46 23.11 7.54
N VAL A 171 4.57 22.13 7.47
CA VAL A 171 4.44 21.25 6.29
C VAL A 171 4.05 22.05 5.05
N MET A 172 3.07 22.95 5.15
CA MET A 172 2.61 23.75 4.02
C MET A 172 3.70 24.70 3.49
N SER A 173 4.54 25.24 4.39
CA SER A 173 5.64 26.13 4.02
C SER A 173 6.71 25.41 3.19
N LEU A 174 7.02 24.14 3.52
CA LEU A 174 7.96 23.32 2.76
C LEU A 174 7.42 23.01 1.36
N VAL A 175 6.14 22.67 1.27
CA VAL A 175 5.46 22.38 0.01
C VAL A 175 5.38 23.63 -0.88
N ALA A 176 5.04 24.79 -0.30
CA ALA A 176 4.94 26.05 -1.03
C ALA A 176 6.28 26.52 -1.62
N GLN A 177 7.41 26.13 -1.01
CA GLN A 177 8.75 26.44 -1.51
C GLN A 177 9.23 25.46 -2.59
N THR A 178 8.52 24.35 -2.82
CA THR A 178 8.92 23.32 -3.76
C THR A 178 8.22 23.52 -5.11
N PRO A 179 8.92 23.49 -6.25
CA PRO A 179 8.29 23.63 -7.56
C PRO A 179 7.21 22.57 -7.79
N THR A 180 6.04 22.98 -8.28
CA THR A 180 4.90 22.10 -8.59
C THR A 180 5.30 20.90 -9.47
N LEU A 181 6.16 21.12 -10.45
CA LEU A 181 6.65 20.08 -11.37
C LEU A 181 7.44 18.98 -10.66
N VAL A 182 7.95 19.25 -9.46
CA VAL A 182 8.64 18.30 -8.58
C VAL A 182 7.66 17.68 -7.60
N VAL A 183 6.83 18.48 -6.92
CA VAL A 183 5.87 17.99 -5.90
C VAL A 183 4.87 17.01 -6.50
N PHE A 184 4.27 17.33 -7.65
CA PHE A 184 3.21 16.51 -8.21
C PHE A 184 3.63 15.05 -8.50
N PRO A 185 4.68 14.76 -9.32
CA PRO A 185 5.11 13.38 -9.53
C PRO A 185 5.59 12.71 -8.24
N LEU A 186 6.15 13.48 -7.30
CA LEU A 186 6.59 12.96 -6.01
C LEU A 186 5.42 12.45 -5.17
N THR A 187 4.32 13.21 -5.08
CA THR A 187 3.12 12.80 -4.34
C THR A 187 2.50 11.52 -4.91
N LEU A 188 2.44 11.40 -6.24
CA LEU A 188 1.97 10.16 -6.89
C LEU A 188 2.88 8.97 -6.57
N PHE A 189 4.19 9.19 -6.59
CA PHE A 189 5.16 8.16 -6.25
C PHE A 189 5.05 7.74 -4.78
N VAL A 190 4.90 8.70 -3.86
CA VAL A 190 4.73 8.46 -2.41
C VAL A 190 3.49 7.60 -2.16
N GLY A 191 2.33 8.04 -2.62
CA GLY A 191 1.09 7.27 -2.48
C GLY A 191 1.18 5.88 -3.10
N LEU A 192 1.90 5.72 -4.23
CA LEU A 192 2.10 4.40 -4.83
C LEU A 192 2.94 3.48 -3.95
N TYR A 193 4.14 3.92 -3.54
CA TYR A 193 5.06 3.03 -2.84
C TYR A 193 4.56 2.72 -1.43
N GLU A 194 3.95 3.68 -0.74
CA GLU A 194 3.43 3.47 0.60
C GLU A 194 2.30 2.43 0.61
N GLU A 195 1.39 2.46 -0.36
CA GLU A 195 0.33 1.46 -0.43
C GLU A 195 0.87 0.07 -0.78
N ILE A 196 1.88 -0.03 -1.66
CA ILE A 196 2.57 -1.28 -1.97
C ILE A 196 3.24 -1.86 -0.72
N VAL A 197 3.92 -1.02 0.05
CA VAL A 197 4.67 -1.42 1.26
C VAL A 197 3.70 -1.77 2.37
N PHE A 198 2.78 -0.88 2.74
CA PHE A 198 1.94 -1.04 3.93
C PHE A 198 0.69 -1.89 3.69
N ARG A 199 -0.09 -1.61 2.64
CA ARG A 199 -1.35 -2.34 2.36
C ARG A 199 -1.08 -3.61 1.56
N GLY A 200 0.00 -3.62 0.78
CA GLY A 200 0.46 -4.80 0.06
C GLY A 200 1.29 -5.74 0.95
N LEU A 201 2.59 -5.48 1.07
CA LEU A 201 3.53 -6.39 1.72
C LEU A 201 3.28 -6.49 3.24
N PHE A 202 3.25 -5.37 3.97
CA PHE A 202 3.21 -5.38 5.44
C PHE A 202 1.91 -6.02 5.97
N LEU A 203 0.76 -5.55 5.49
CA LEU A 203 -0.55 -6.06 5.86
C LEU A 203 -0.71 -7.56 5.56
N SER A 204 -0.19 -8.03 4.42
CA SER A 204 -0.29 -9.44 4.06
C SER A 204 0.55 -10.36 4.93
N ARG A 205 1.71 -9.89 5.41
CA ARG A 205 2.57 -10.64 6.34
C ARG A 205 1.96 -10.64 7.73
N LEU A 206 1.40 -9.51 8.17
CA LEU A 206 0.63 -9.45 9.41
C LEU A 206 -0.55 -10.42 9.43
N LYS A 207 -1.23 -10.63 8.29
CA LYS A 207 -2.30 -11.64 8.18
C LYS A 207 -1.82 -13.07 8.38
N VAL A 208 -0.61 -13.41 7.92
CA VAL A 208 0.00 -14.72 8.20
C VAL A 208 0.31 -14.87 9.69
N ILE A 209 0.84 -13.82 10.31
CA ILE A 209 1.29 -13.82 11.71
C ILE A 209 0.11 -13.88 12.68
N LEU A 210 -0.82 -12.94 12.54
CA LEU A 210 -1.90 -12.66 13.48
C LEU A 210 -3.21 -13.38 13.13
N GLY A 211 -3.39 -13.76 11.85
CA GLY A 211 -4.67 -14.26 11.36
C GLY A 211 -5.76 -13.18 11.27
N GLY A 212 -6.87 -13.53 10.62
CA GLY A 212 -8.03 -12.65 10.48
C GLY A 212 -7.74 -11.37 9.68
N ASN A 213 -8.57 -10.34 9.92
CA ASN A 213 -8.50 -9.06 9.21
C ASN A 213 -8.30 -7.87 10.15
N ALA A 214 -8.95 -7.87 11.32
CA ALA A 214 -8.98 -6.71 12.21
C ALA A 214 -7.59 -6.33 12.76
N TRP A 215 -6.92 -7.27 13.44
CA TRP A 215 -5.61 -7.00 14.04
C TRP A 215 -4.51 -6.63 13.01
N PRO A 216 -4.39 -7.31 11.87
CA PRO A 216 -3.47 -6.90 10.80
C PRO A 216 -3.71 -5.46 10.33
N VAL A 217 -4.98 -5.05 10.15
CA VAL A 217 -5.30 -3.67 9.77
C VAL A 217 -4.89 -2.70 10.88
N VAL A 218 -5.26 -2.97 12.13
CA VAL A 218 -4.91 -2.11 13.28
C VAL A 218 -3.40 -1.93 13.40
N VAL A 219 -2.63 -3.02 13.42
CA VAL A 219 -1.17 -2.96 13.56
C VAL A 219 -0.52 -2.28 12.37
N SER A 220 -0.96 -2.58 11.13
CA SER A 220 -0.45 -1.90 9.94
C SER A 220 -0.70 -0.39 9.99
N SER A 221 -1.84 0.04 10.52
CA SER A 221 -2.24 1.45 10.57
C SER A 221 -1.49 2.23 11.64
N LEU A 222 -1.22 1.61 12.78
CA LEU A 222 -0.39 2.19 13.84
C LEU A 222 1.05 2.38 13.38
N VAL A 223 1.61 1.35 12.72
CA VAL A 223 2.97 1.45 12.16
C VAL A 223 3.02 2.51 11.05
N PHE A 224 2.00 2.60 10.20
CA PHE A 224 1.92 3.64 9.19
C PHE A 224 1.93 5.05 9.80
N GLY A 225 1.12 5.29 10.85
CA GLY A 225 1.14 6.57 11.58
C GLY A 225 2.45 6.86 12.29
N PHE A 226 3.16 5.83 12.78
CA PHE A 226 4.49 5.99 13.36
C PHE A 226 5.50 6.58 12.35
N PHE A 227 5.48 6.12 11.10
CA PHE A 227 6.31 6.71 10.03
C PHE A 227 5.91 8.14 9.65
N HIS A 228 4.77 8.63 10.15
CA HIS A 228 4.25 9.98 9.94
C HIS A 228 4.45 10.91 11.14
N LEU A 229 5.18 10.49 12.19
CA LEU A 229 5.49 11.35 13.35
C LEU A 229 6.26 12.62 12.97
N GLY A 230 6.97 12.61 11.84
CA GLY A 230 7.60 13.82 11.29
C GLY A 230 6.62 14.93 10.88
N GLN A 231 5.33 14.62 10.75
CA GLN A 231 4.26 15.59 10.49
C GLN A 231 3.63 16.14 11.77
N GLY A 232 4.20 15.82 12.93
CA GLY A 232 3.62 16.09 14.25
C GLY A 232 2.66 14.99 14.72
N PRO A 233 2.32 14.96 16.02
CA PRO A 233 1.41 13.97 16.59
C PRO A 233 0.01 13.98 15.96
N ILE A 234 -0.53 15.14 15.54
CA ILE A 234 -1.84 15.17 14.88
C ILE A 234 -1.73 14.62 13.46
N GLY A 235 -0.67 14.96 12.73
CA GLY A 235 -0.35 14.34 11.44
C GLY A 235 -0.24 12.81 11.52
N ALA A 236 0.49 12.29 12.51
CA ALA A 236 0.60 10.85 12.75
C ALA A 236 -0.77 10.20 13.07
N MET A 237 -1.60 10.85 13.88
CA MET A 237 -2.95 10.36 14.19
C MET A 237 -3.85 10.32 12.94
N GLN A 238 -3.80 11.37 12.11
CA GLN A 238 -4.50 11.42 10.82
C GLN A 238 -4.04 10.29 9.91
N ALA A 239 -2.73 10.09 9.79
CA ALA A 239 -2.15 9.00 9.01
C ALA A 239 -2.59 7.63 9.54
N THR A 240 -2.65 7.39 10.85
CA THR A 240 -3.20 6.14 11.42
C THR A 240 -4.65 5.91 11.00
N VAL A 241 -5.50 6.93 11.05
CA VAL A 241 -6.92 6.79 10.67
C VAL A 241 -7.07 6.52 9.17
N ILE A 242 -6.31 7.22 8.33
CA ILE A 242 -6.24 6.97 6.87
C ILE A 242 -5.72 5.55 6.60
N GLY A 243 -4.69 5.14 7.33
CA GLY A 243 -4.13 3.79 7.34
C GLY A 243 -5.18 2.72 7.60
N ALA A 244 -6.03 2.94 8.60
CA ALA A 244 -7.10 2.02 8.94
C ALA A 244 -8.16 1.95 7.83
N LEU A 245 -8.58 3.11 7.31
CA LEU A 245 -9.54 3.17 6.22
C LEU A 245 -9.03 2.42 4.97
N PHE A 246 -7.80 2.69 4.55
CA PHE A 246 -7.20 2.02 3.39
C PHE A 246 -6.93 0.54 3.65
N GLY A 247 -6.54 0.16 4.88
CA GLY A 247 -6.42 -1.24 5.28
C GLY A 247 -7.74 -2.00 5.15
N VAL A 248 -8.85 -1.40 5.60
CA VAL A 248 -10.20 -1.96 5.44
C VAL A 248 -10.57 -2.08 3.96
N VAL A 249 -10.37 -1.01 3.17
CA VAL A 249 -10.66 -1.01 1.73
C VAL A 249 -9.85 -2.08 1.02
N ALA A 250 -8.55 -2.19 1.29
CA ALA A 250 -7.68 -3.19 0.68
C ALA A 250 -8.19 -4.61 0.98
N VAL A 251 -8.46 -4.93 2.25
CA VAL A 251 -8.97 -6.25 2.67
C VAL A 251 -10.30 -6.56 2.01
N TYR A 252 -11.23 -5.59 1.97
CA TYR A 252 -12.57 -5.77 1.41
C TYR A 252 -12.53 -5.94 -0.11
N ARG A 253 -11.80 -5.06 -0.81
CA ARG A 253 -11.69 -5.02 -2.27
C ARG A 253 -10.80 -6.09 -2.85
N ARG A 254 -9.97 -6.70 -2.02
CA ARG A 254 -8.95 -7.67 -2.43
C ARG A 254 -7.95 -7.09 -3.44
N THR A 255 -7.63 -5.81 -3.30
CA THR A 255 -6.65 -5.10 -4.13
C THR A 255 -6.19 -3.84 -3.43
N ILE A 256 -5.01 -3.34 -3.79
CA ILE A 256 -4.52 -2.05 -3.31
C ILE A 256 -4.72 -0.92 -4.33
N TRP A 257 -5.21 -1.19 -5.55
CA TRP A 257 -5.39 -0.15 -6.57
C TRP A 257 -6.34 0.97 -6.14
N SER A 258 -7.44 0.64 -5.46
CA SER A 258 -8.33 1.67 -4.89
C SER A 258 -7.62 2.53 -3.84
N CYS A 259 -6.73 1.93 -3.05
CA CYS A 259 -5.98 2.66 -2.03
C CYS A 259 -4.92 3.56 -2.67
N ILE A 260 -4.22 3.08 -3.69
CA ILE A 260 -3.26 3.88 -4.48
C ILE A 260 -3.96 5.11 -5.08
N VAL A 261 -5.13 4.91 -5.70
CA VAL A 261 -5.92 6.03 -6.28
C VAL A 261 -6.34 7.01 -5.19
N ALA A 262 -6.87 6.53 -4.06
CA ALA A 262 -7.30 7.38 -2.96
C ALA A 262 -6.14 8.17 -2.36
N HIS A 263 -5.00 7.52 -2.14
CA HIS A 263 -3.80 8.14 -1.57
C HIS A 263 -3.24 9.20 -2.51
N ALA A 264 -3.02 8.85 -3.79
CA ALA A 264 -2.55 9.80 -4.79
C ALA A 264 -3.48 11.01 -4.93
N ALA A 265 -4.81 10.80 -4.87
CA ALA A 265 -5.77 11.90 -4.91
C ALA A 265 -5.74 12.75 -3.63
N LEU A 266 -5.60 12.13 -2.46
CA LEU A 266 -5.50 12.83 -1.18
C LEU A 266 -4.29 13.76 -1.16
N ASP A 267 -3.12 13.26 -1.57
CA ASP A 267 -1.89 14.02 -1.61
C ASP A 267 -1.95 15.11 -2.69
N ALA A 268 -2.51 14.81 -3.86
CA ALA A 268 -2.69 15.81 -4.92
C ALA A 268 -3.60 16.97 -4.46
N VAL A 269 -4.67 16.69 -3.72
CA VAL A 269 -5.52 17.77 -3.18
C VAL A 269 -4.78 18.57 -2.11
N ALA A 270 -4.10 17.88 -1.19
CA ALA A 270 -3.41 18.51 -0.06
C ALA A 270 -2.22 19.38 -0.50
N PHE A 271 -1.39 18.89 -1.42
CA PHE A 271 -0.11 19.50 -1.76
C PHE A 271 -0.11 20.27 -3.08
N PHE A 272 -1.13 20.11 -3.92
CA PHE A 272 -1.23 20.83 -5.18
C PHE A 272 -2.48 21.70 -5.25
N LEU A 273 -3.68 21.14 -5.08
CA LEU A 273 -4.92 21.89 -5.32
C LEU A 273 -5.19 22.97 -4.26
N ALA A 274 -5.02 22.66 -2.98
CA ALA A 274 -5.30 23.60 -1.90
C ALA A 274 -4.36 24.82 -1.90
N PRO A 275 -3.02 24.68 -2.02
CA PRO A 275 -2.12 25.83 -2.12
C PRO A 275 -2.34 26.67 -3.38
N LEU A 276 -2.60 26.02 -4.52
CA LEU A 276 -2.89 26.70 -5.78
C LEU A 276 -4.15 27.56 -5.67
N LEU A 277 -5.22 27.01 -5.09
CA LEU A 277 -6.46 27.75 -4.85
C LEU A 277 -6.21 28.95 -3.92
N GLN A 278 -5.44 28.76 -2.85
CA GLN A 278 -5.08 29.84 -1.93
C GLN A 278 -4.34 30.98 -2.64
N TYR A 279 -3.36 30.66 -3.50
CA TYR A 279 -2.64 31.65 -4.30
C TYR A 279 -3.57 32.45 -5.23
N TYR A 280 -4.52 31.80 -5.91
CA TYR A 280 -5.47 32.51 -6.77
C TYR A 280 -6.44 33.37 -5.97
N LEU A 281 -6.93 32.91 -4.81
CA LEU A 281 -7.82 33.68 -3.96
C LEU A 281 -7.12 34.92 -3.37
N SER A 282 -5.86 34.80 -2.94
CA SER A 282 -5.10 35.95 -2.43
C SER A 282 -4.87 37.01 -3.52
N ASN A 283 -4.51 36.58 -4.72
CA ASN A 283 -4.31 37.50 -5.86
C ASN A 283 -5.62 38.12 -6.35
N PHE A 284 -6.73 37.38 -6.32
CA PHE A 284 -8.04 37.92 -6.66
C PHE A 284 -8.45 39.05 -5.69
N ASN A 285 -8.30 38.83 -4.38
CA ASN A 285 -8.64 39.82 -3.37
C ASN A 285 -7.78 41.10 -3.44
N GLN A 286 -6.50 40.98 -3.80
CA GLN A 286 -5.61 42.15 -3.94
C GLN A 286 -5.93 43.01 -5.18
N ASN A 287 -6.58 42.43 -6.20
CA ASN A 287 -6.89 43.10 -7.47
C ASN A 287 -8.36 43.60 -7.55
N MET A 288 -9.13 43.47 -6.48
CA MET A 288 -10.47 44.06 -6.40
C MET A 288 -10.37 45.57 -6.19
N PRO A 289 -11.10 46.40 -6.96
CA PRO A 289 -11.19 47.82 -6.66
C PRO A 289 -11.78 47.99 -5.25
N GLN A 290 -11.08 48.75 -4.41
CA GLN A 290 -11.50 49.13 -3.05
C GLN A 290 -12.74 50.02 -3.08
#